data_AF-A0A7C4RM88-F1
#
_entry.id   AF-A0A7C4RM88-F1
#
_cell.length_a   1.000
_cell.length_b   1.000
_cell.length_c   1.000
_cell.angle_alpha   90.00
_cell.angle_beta   90.00
_cell.angle_gamma   90.00
#
_symmetry.space_group_name_H-M   'P 1'
#
loop_
_entity.id
_entity.type
_entity.pdbx_description
1 polymer ?
#
loop_
_entity_poly.entity_id
_entity_poly.type
_entity_poly.pdbx_seq_one_letter_code
_entity_poly.pdbx_strand_id
1 'polypeptide(L)'
;MPVAFESIKKDVLLEIAKELAVTARTAPKARGMDDIIIEILSDHEKEEVAKKLDELASERNVWWFKRDADNVRNSSVVIVFGAKVSKPRELNCGACGYKDCTEFRKAERREGDFVGPGCVYPLVDL
;
A
#
# COMPACT_ATOMS: atom_id res chain seq x y z
N MET A 1 -7.51 21.94 -22.31
CA MET A 1 -8.50 22.14 -21.23
C MET A 1 -8.13 23.41 -20.47
N PRO A 2 -9.11 24.21 -20.00
CA PRO A 2 -8.82 25.43 -19.26
C PRO A 2 -8.15 25.11 -17.92
N VAL A 3 -7.07 25.84 -17.58
CA VAL A 3 -6.26 25.65 -16.36
C VAL A 3 -7.12 25.63 -15.09
N ALA A 4 -8.18 26.46 -15.05
CA ALA A 4 -9.12 26.49 -13.93
C ALA A 4 -9.82 25.15 -13.67
N PHE A 5 -10.15 24.38 -14.72
CA PHE A 5 -10.84 23.10 -14.56
C PHE A 5 -9.94 22.02 -13.97
N GLU A 6 -8.65 21.95 -14.37
CA GLU A 6 -7.71 20.98 -13.79
C GLU A 6 -7.42 21.27 -12.31
N SER A 7 -7.39 22.54 -11.91
CA SER A 7 -7.29 22.92 -10.49
C SER A 7 -8.50 22.41 -9.70
N ILE A 8 -9.72 22.72 -10.15
CA ILE A 8 -10.97 22.28 -9.50
C ILE A 8 -11.02 20.75 -9.39
N LYS A 9 -10.67 20.06 -10.49
CA LYS A 9 -10.63 18.60 -10.53
C LYS A 9 -9.65 18.03 -9.50
N LYS A 10 -8.44 18.60 -9.39
CA LYS A 10 -7.44 18.15 -8.42
C LYS A 10 -7.92 18.34 -6.98
N ASP A 11 -8.53 19.48 -6.67
CA ASP A 11 -9.08 19.77 -5.34
C ASP A 11 -10.17 18.76 -4.96
N VAL A 12 -11.12 18.51 -5.87
CA VAL A 12 -12.18 17.51 -5.66
C VAL A 12 -11.62 16.10 -5.48
N LEU A 13 -10.63 15.71 -6.29
CA LEU A 13 -9.97 14.40 -6.15
C LEU A 13 -9.23 14.26 -4.81
N LEU A 14 -8.66 15.34 -4.29
CA LEU A 14 -8.01 15.35 -2.98
C LEU A 14 -9.03 15.16 -1.85
N GLU A 15 -10.20 15.78 -1.93
CA GLU A 15 -11.29 15.56 -0.96
C GLU A 15 -11.80 14.10 -1.01
N ILE A 16 -12.03 13.55 -2.21
CA ILE A 16 -12.41 12.14 -2.38
C ILE A 16 -11.34 11.22 -1.78
N ALA A 17 -10.06 11.53 -1.98
CA ALA A 17 -8.97 10.73 -1.42
C ALA A 17 -8.99 10.71 0.13
N LYS A 18 -9.31 11.84 0.76
CA LYS A 18 -9.49 11.91 2.22
C LYS A 18 -10.68 11.07 2.68
N GLU A 19 -11.81 11.11 1.97
CA GLU A 19 -12.98 10.29 2.28
C GLU A 19 -12.67 8.79 2.16
N LEU A 20 -11.95 8.38 1.11
CA LEU A 20 -11.51 6.99 0.93
C LEU A 20 -10.54 6.55 2.04
N ALA A 21 -9.62 7.41 2.46
CA ALA A 21 -8.71 7.12 3.58
C ALA A 21 -9.48 6.88 4.89
N VAL A 22 -10.47 7.71 5.19
CA VAL A 22 -11.33 7.54 6.38
C VAL A 22 -12.16 6.25 6.27
N THR A 23 -12.71 5.96 5.09
CA THR A 23 -13.48 4.74 4.82
C THR A 23 -12.64 3.49 5.04
N ALA A 24 -11.44 3.44 4.45
CA ALA A 24 -10.51 2.33 4.61
C ALA A 24 -10.14 2.11 6.08
N ARG A 25 -9.88 3.18 6.84
CA ARG A 25 -9.56 3.13 8.27
C ARG A 25 -10.71 2.59 9.13
N THR A 26 -11.94 2.97 8.81
CA THR A 26 -13.13 2.65 9.63
C THR A 26 -13.83 1.36 9.24
N ALA A 27 -13.50 0.77 8.09
CA ALA A 27 -14.03 -0.53 7.70
C ALA A 27 -13.68 -1.62 8.75
N PRO A 28 -14.51 -2.66 8.93
CA PRO A 28 -14.26 -3.72 9.92
C PRO A 28 -12.90 -4.42 9.66
N LYS A 29 -12.09 -4.56 10.71
CA LYS A 29 -10.76 -5.19 10.66
C LYS A 29 -10.74 -6.47 11.46
N ALA A 30 -9.90 -7.43 11.07
CA ALA A 30 -9.77 -8.67 11.82
C ALA A 30 -9.46 -8.39 13.30
N ARG A 31 -10.36 -8.87 14.17
CA ARG A 31 -10.32 -8.64 15.64
C ARG A 31 -10.37 -7.18 16.09
N GLY A 32 -10.86 -6.27 15.24
CA GLY A 32 -10.84 -4.83 15.53
C GLY A 32 -9.42 -4.26 15.65
N MET A 33 -8.42 -4.98 15.14
CA MET A 33 -7.03 -4.56 15.16
C MET A 33 -6.69 -3.90 13.82
N ASP A 34 -6.22 -2.68 13.91
CA ASP A 34 -5.95 -1.86 12.73
C ASP A 34 -4.44 -1.73 12.50
N ASP A 35 -3.97 -2.41 11.46
CA ASP A 35 -2.56 -2.43 11.06
C ASP A 35 -2.34 -1.85 9.66
N ILE A 36 -3.36 -1.21 9.08
CA ILE A 36 -3.24 -0.59 7.77
C ILE A 36 -2.56 0.79 7.89
N ILE A 37 -1.76 1.12 6.90
CA ILE A 37 -1.07 2.40 6.70
C ILE A 37 -1.74 3.05 5.51
N ILE A 38 -2.05 4.34 5.61
CA ILE A 38 -2.70 5.11 4.56
C ILE A 38 -1.95 6.42 4.45
N GLU A 39 -1.47 6.75 3.26
CA GLU A 39 -0.80 8.01 2.97
C GLU A 39 -1.35 8.60 1.67
N ILE A 40 -1.66 9.89 1.66
CA ILE A 40 -2.04 10.61 0.43
C ILE A 40 -0.81 11.43 0.03
N LEU A 41 -0.19 11.08 -1.10
CA LEU A 41 1.07 11.67 -1.50
C LEU A 41 0.87 13.09 -2.04
N SER A 42 1.73 14.01 -1.57
CA SER A 42 1.95 15.30 -2.21
C SER A 42 2.57 15.13 -3.61
N ASP A 43 2.59 16.20 -4.42
CA ASP A 43 3.25 16.17 -5.73
C ASP A 43 4.75 15.87 -5.62
N HIS A 44 5.39 16.34 -4.54
CA HIS A 44 6.79 16.06 -4.26
C HIS A 44 7.01 14.57 -3.98
N GLU A 45 6.23 13.98 -3.08
CA GLU A 45 6.35 12.56 -2.73
C GLU A 45 5.98 11.64 -3.91
N LYS A 46 5.02 12.03 -4.75
CA LYS A 46 4.74 11.32 -6.02
C LYS A 46 5.97 11.27 -6.91
N GLU A 47 6.69 12.38 -7.05
CA GLU A 47 7.92 12.41 -7.86
C GLU A 47 9.05 11.59 -7.22
N GLU A 48 9.18 11.59 -5.89
CA GLU A 48 10.14 10.71 -5.20
C GLU A 48 9.84 9.23 -5.43
N VAL A 49 8.57 8.81 -5.32
CA VAL A 49 8.14 7.44 -5.63
C VAL A 49 8.40 7.10 -7.09
N ALA A 50 8.06 7.99 -8.02
CA ALA A 50 8.28 7.75 -9.45
C ALA A 50 9.77 7.64 -9.80
N LYS A 51 10.63 8.49 -9.22
CA LYS A 51 12.08 8.36 -9.37
C LYS A 51 12.59 7.03 -8.82
N LYS A 52 12.10 6.59 -7.66
CA LYS A 52 12.52 5.30 -7.11
C LYS A 52 12.13 4.14 -8.03
N LEU A 53 10.95 4.22 -8.67
CA LEU A 53 10.51 3.24 -9.66
C LEU A 53 11.38 3.28 -10.92
N ASP A 54 11.79 4.45 -11.42
CA ASP A 54 12.73 4.58 -12.55
C ASP A 54 14.10 3.95 -12.23
N GLU A 55 14.62 4.18 -11.01
CA GLU A 55 15.85 3.55 -10.51
C GLU A 55 15.72 2.03 -10.52
N LEU A 56 14.63 1.49 -9.93
CA LEU A 56 14.37 0.05 -9.89
C LEU A 56 14.22 -0.57 -11.28
N ALA A 57 13.63 0.15 -12.23
CA ALA A 57 13.53 -0.30 -13.63
C ALA A 57 14.91 -0.55 -14.24
N SER A 58 15.84 0.36 -13.96
CA SER A 58 17.23 0.30 -14.44
C SER A 58 18.05 -0.75 -13.70
N GLU A 59 18.02 -0.73 -12.36
CA GLU A 59 18.75 -1.64 -11.49
C GLU A 59 18.38 -3.11 -11.74
N ARG A 60 17.10 -3.38 -11.97
CA ARG A 60 16.58 -4.75 -12.11
C ARG A 60 16.40 -5.18 -13.56
N ASN A 61 16.60 -4.27 -14.51
CA ASN A 61 16.30 -4.47 -15.93
C ASN A 61 14.86 -4.95 -16.17
N VAL A 62 13.92 -4.24 -15.56
CA VAL A 62 12.50 -4.59 -15.50
C VAL A 62 11.66 -3.41 -15.99
N TRP A 63 11.08 -3.55 -17.17
CA TRP A 63 10.41 -2.44 -17.86
C TRP A 63 9.13 -1.95 -17.18
N TRP A 64 8.42 -2.79 -16.43
CA TRP A 64 7.13 -2.40 -15.84
C TRP A 64 7.28 -1.40 -14.69
N PHE A 65 8.43 -1.33 -14.02
CA PHE A 65 8.68 -0.27 -13.04
C PHE A 65 8.70 1.11 -13.69
N LYS A 66 9.21 1.23 -14.93
CA LYS A 66 9.17 2.49 -15.68
C LYS A 66 7.73 2.90 -16.00
N ARG A 67 6.92 1.95 -16.47
CA ARG A 67 5.47 2.16 -16.67
C ARG A 67 4.79 2.64 -15.39
N ASP A 68 5.11 2.03 -14.25
CA ASP A 68 4.50 2.38 -12.97
C ASP A 68 4.94 3.77 -12.47
N ALA A 69 6.20 4.16 -12.70
CA ALA A 69 6.68 5.52 -12.45
C ALA A 69 5.86 6.55 -13.22
N ASP A 70 5.63 6.30 -14.52
CA ASP A 70 4.88 7.20 -15.38
C ASP A 70 3.39 7.25 -14.97
N ASN A 71 2.81 6.14 -14.51
CA ASN A 71 1.46 6.12 -13.93
C ASN A 71 1.35 7.00 -12.68
N VAL A 72 2.33 6.96 -11.77
CA VAL A 72 2.36 7.80 -10.56
C VAL A 72 2.44 9.29 -10.94
N ARG A 73 3.31 9.67 -11.88
CA ARG A 73 3.44 11.06 -12.35
C ARG A 73 2.18 11.59 -13.01
N ASN A 74 1.54 10.75 -13.82
CA ASN A 74 0.34 11.13 -14.58
C ASN A 74 -0.94 11.15 -13.73
N SER A 75 -0.91 10.61 -12.51
CA SER A 75 -2.04 10.64 -11.60
C SER A 75 -2.20 12.03 -10.96
N SER A 76 -3.42 12.54 -10.83
CA SER A 76 -3.65 13.83 -10.13
C SER A 76 -3.41 13.71 -8.63
N VAL A 77 -3.86 12.61 -8.03
CA VAL A 77 -3.71 12.26 -6.60
C VAL A 77 -3.36 10.78 -6.51
N VAL A 78 -2.48 10.41 -5.56
CA VAL A 78 -2.10 9.01 -5.29
C VAL A 78 -2.30 8.74 -3.82
N ILE A 79 -2.98 7.64 -3.51
CA ILE A 79 -3.12 7.12 -2.15
C ILE A 79 -2.31 5.83 -2.08
N VAL A 80 -1.44 5.71 -1.08
CA VAL A 80 -0.68 4.51 -0.81
C VAL A 80 -1.30 3.80 0.39
N PHE A 81 -1.65 2.53 0.18
CA PHE A 81 -2.10 1.62 1.23
C PHE A 81 -0.99 0.62 1.54
N GLY A 82 -0.67 0.48 2.83
CA GLY A 82 0.26 -0.52 3.34
C GLY A 82 -0.36 -1.30 4.50
N ALA A 83 0.24 -2.42 4.89
CA ALA A 83 -0.24 -3.19 6.03
C ALA A 83 0.92 -3.80 6.84
N LYS A 84 0.83 -3.72 8.17
CA LYS A 84 1.79 -4.37 9.06
C LYS A 84 1.40 -5.83 9.26
N VAL A 85 2.05 -6.71 8.50
CA VAL A 85 1.72 -8.15 8.47
C VAL A 85 2.47 -9.00 9.50
N SER A 86 3.34 -8.41 10.32
CA SER A 86 4.24 -9.18 11.19
C SER A 86 3.59 -9.85 12.39
N LYS A 87 2.40 -9.39 12.80
CA LYS A 87 1.67 -9.92 13.96
C LYS A 87 0.52 -10.79 13.48
N PRO A 88 0.37 -12.02 14.02
CA PRO A 88 -0.79 -12.85 13.69
C PRO A 88 -2.06 -12.30 14.36
N ARG A 89 -3.22 -12.62 13.78
CA ARG A 89 -4.53 -12.36 14.42
C ARG A 89 -4.94 -13.43 15.44
N GLU A 90 -4.16 -14.48 15.66
CA GLU A 90 -4.50 -15.60 16.55
C GLU A 90 -5.78 -16.36 16.17
N LEU A 91 -6.10 -16.36 14.87
CA LEU A 91 -7.28 -17.06 14.34
C LEU A 91 -6.95 -18.48 13.85
N ASN A 92 -5.67 -18.89 13.91
CA ASN A 92 -5.19 -20.22 13.47
C ASN A 92 -5.72 -20.65 12.09
N CYS A 93 -5.90 -19.71 11.17
CA CYS A 93 -6.54 -19.93 9.88
C CYS A 93 -5.69 -20.69 8.83
N GLY A 94 -4.38 -20.79 9.05
CA GLY A 94 -3.45 -21.45 8.14
C GLY A 94 -3.11 -20.71 6.83
N ALA A 95 -3.79 -19.61 6.50
CA ALA A 95 -3.62 -18.90 5.22
C ALA A 95 -2.23 -18.29 4.99
N CYS A 96 -1.41 -18.17 6.03
CA CYS A 96 0.00 -17.75 5.93
C CYS A 96 0.97 -18.90 5.62
N GLY A 97 0.46 -20.12 5.43
CA GLY A 97 1.25 -21.31 5.11
C GLY A 97 1.73 -22.13 6.31
N TYR A 98 1.48 -21.69 7.54
CA TYR A 98 1.79 -22.41 8.79
C TYR A 98 0.56 -23.10 9.36
N LYS A 99 0.73 -24.15 10.17
CA LYS A 99 -0.39 -24.89 10.77
C LYS A 99 -1.25 -24.01 11.67
N ASP A 100 -0.61 -23.16 12.47
CA ASP A 100 -1.27 -22.27 13.43
C ASP A 100 -0.45 -21.01 13.71
N CYS A 101 -1.01 -20.09 14.51
CA CYS A 101 -0.34 -18.84 14.86
C CYS A 101 0.85 -19.04 15.82
N THR A 102 0.97 -20.20 16.48
CA THR A 102 2.15 -20.52 17.33
C THR A 102 3.35 -20.84 16.46
N GLU A 103 3.15 -21.61 15.40
CA GLU A 103 4.19 -21.91 14.41
C GLU A 103 4.60 -20.63 13.65
N PHE A 104 3.62 -19.82 13.21
CA PHE A 104 3.90 -18.54 12.55
C PHE A 104 4.81 -17.62 13.39
N ARG A 105 4.58 -17.51 14.70
CA ARG A 105 5.42 -16.65 15.57
C ARG A 105 6.87 -17.13 15.68
N LYS A 106 7.10 -18.44 15.54
CA LYS A 106 8.43 -19.05 15.58
C LYS A 106 9.12 -18.98 14.21
N ALA A 107 8.39 -18.66 13.16
CA ALA A 107 8.93 -18.57 11.82
C ALA A 107 9.95 -17.43 11.73
N GLU A 108 11.10 -17.74 11.14
CA GLU A 108 12.08 -16.74 10.79
C GLU A 108 11.56 -15.87 9.64
N ARG A 109 11.66 -14.55 9.79
CA ARG A 109 11.31 -13.61 8.73
C ARG A 109 12.46 -13.53 7.73
N ARG A 110 12.14 -13.66 6.45
CA ARG A 110 13.07 -13.56 5.33
C ARG A 110 12.87 -12.26 4.59
N GLU A 111 13.99 -11.63 4.27
CA GLU A 111 14.02 -10.44 3.42
C GLU A 111 13.87 -10.80 1.94
N GLY A 112 13.44 -9.81 1.17
CA GLY A 112 13.13 -9.87 -0.25
C GLY A 112 12.35 -8.61 -0.62
N ASP A 113 11.73 -8.59 -1.80
CA ASP A 113 10.84 -7.49 -2.19
C ASP A 113 9.65 -7.34 -1.23
N PHE A 114 9.22 -8.44 -0.63
CA PHE A 114 8.23 -8.48 0.43
C PHE A 114 8.77 -9.29 1.61
N VAL A 115 8.80 -8.69 2.80
CA VAL A 115 9.28 -9.38 4.01
C VAL A 115 8.22 -10.35 4.51
N GLY A 116 8.53 -11.64 4.43
CA GLY A 116 7.63 -12.73 4.83
C GLY A 116 8.22 -13.61 5.94
N PRO A 117 7.42 -14.46 6.60
CA PRO A 117 5.99 -14.61 6.39
C PRO A 117 5.18 -13.45 7.00
N GLY A 118 3.99 -13.23 6.44
CA GLY A 118 3.04 -12.22 6.90
C GLY A 118 1.69 -12.87 7.24
N CYS A 119 1.03 -12.37 8.28
CA CYS A 119 -0.37 -12.68 8.51
C CYS A 119 -1.20 -12.13 7.34
N VAL A 120 -2.13 -12.93 6.82
CA VAL A 120 -2.95 -12.54 5.66
C VAL A 120 -3.97 -11.47 5.99
N TYR A 121 -4.45 -11.42 7.24
CA TYR A 121 -5.58 -10.58 7.60
C TYR A 121 -5.33 -9.08 7.40
N PRO A 122 -4.19 -8.50 7.82
CA PRO A 122 -3.90 -7.10 7.49
C PRO A 122 -3.91 -6.77 6.00
N LEU A 123 -3.67 -7.76 5.11
CA LEU A 123 -3.76 -7.58 3.65
C LEU A 123 -5.19 -7.71 3.13
N VAL A 124 -6.02 -8.56 3.74
CA VAL A 124 -7.46 -8.69 3.43
C VAL A 124 -8.26 -7.51 3.98
N ASP A 125 -7.73 -6.87 5.02
CA ASP A 125 -8.28 -5.68 5.66
C ASP A 125 -8.12 -4.40 4.79
N LEU A 126 -7.30 -4.44 3.73
CA LEU A 126 -7.10 -3.37 2.74
C LEU A 126 -8.23 -3.36 1.71
#